data_AF-A0A958UYS6-F1
#
_entry.id   AF-A0A958UYS6-F1
#
_cell.length_a   1.000
_cell.length_b   1.000
_cell.length_c   1.000
_cell.angle_alpha   90.00
_cell.angle_beta   90.00
_cell.angle_gamma   90.00
#
_symmetry.space_group_name_H-M   'P 1'
#
loop_
_entity.id
_entity.type
_entity.pdbx_description
1 polymer ?
#
loop_
_entity_poly.entity_id
_entity_poly.type
_entity_poly.pdbx_seq_one_letter_code
_entity_poly.pdbx_strand_id
1 'polypeptide(L)'
;MSQLKKGAILNYTTIILTNVVGLLLTPFIIRQLGDSEFGLYTMIGSFVGYIAVLDFGLSDAVVRFVAKYRAEKDKKGEENFLANTMLIYLVISTLVVIVGTVFYLNMDSVFQNSLTANELVQAKIMFA
;
A
#
# COMPACT_ATOMS: atom_id res chain seq x y z
N MET A 1 31.02 0.65 15.31
CA MET A 1 30.17 1.48 14.40
C MET A 1 28.85 1.77 15.09
N SER A 2 28.44 3.04 15.16
CA SER A 2 27.16 3.44 15.75
C SER A 2 26.00 2.68 15.09
N GLN A 3 25.04 2.21 15.88
CA GLN A 3 23.82 1.53 15.41
C GLN A 3 23.09 2.36 14.34
N LEU A 4 23.18 3.70 14.43
CA LEU A 4 22.65 4.63 13.43
C LEU A 4 23.31 4.49 12.06
N LYS A 5 24.64 4.30 11.99
CA LYS A 5 25.35 4.14 10.71
C LYS A 5 24.97 2.84 10.02
N LYS A 6 24.84 1.75 10.77
CA LYS A 6 24.41 0.45 10.23
C LYS A 6 22.95 0.51 9.74
N GLY A 7 22.06 1.13 10.52
CA GLY A 7 20.66 1.34 10.12
C GLY A 7 20.53 2.20 8.86
N ALA A 8 21.29 3.30 8.77
CA ALA A 8 21.29 4.16 7.59
C ALA A 8 21.78 3.42 6.33
N ILE A 9 22.91 2.70 6.41
CA ILE A 9 23.44 1.93 5.28
C ILE A 9 22.41 0.91 4.78
N LEU A 10 21.79 0.16 5.70
CA LEU A 10 20.77 -0.83 5.35
C LEU A 10 19.58 -0.19 4.64
N ASN A 11 19.09 0.96 5.14
CA ASN A 11 17.97 1.67 4.54
C ASN A 11 18.32 2.16 3.11
N TYR A 12 19.50 2.75 2.91
CA TYR A 12 19.95 3.16 1.57
C TYR A 12 20.11 1.98 0.61
N THR A 13 20.65 0.85 1.07
CA THR A 13 20.75 -0.36 0.25
C THR A 13 19.37 -0.85 -0.17
N THR A 14 18.39 -0.87 0.75
CA THR A 14 17.00 -1.22 0.42
C THR A 14 16.42 -0.26 -0.62
N ILE A 15 16.58 1.05 -0.46
CA ILE A 15 16.07 2.04 -1.42
C ILE A 15 16.66 1.81 -2.82
N ILE A 16 17.97 1.62 -2.92
CA ILE A 16 18.65 1.39 -4.22
C ILE A 16 18.12 0.11 -4.86
N LEU A 17 18.05 -0.99 -4.10
CA LEU A 17 17.55 -2.27 -4.61
C LEU A 17 16.10 -2.15 -5.09
N THR A 18 15.22 -1.53 -4.31
CA THR A 18 13.81 -1.34 -4.69
C THR A 18 13.70 -0.54 -5.99
N ASN A 19 14.49 0.53 -6.14
CA ASN A 19 14.47 1.34 -7.36
C ASN A 19 15.00 0.57 -8.58
N VAL A 20 16.11 -0.16 -8.43
CA VAL A 20 16.69 -0.95 -9.52
C VAL A 20 15.73 -2.05 -9.97
N VAL A 21 15.12 -2.76 -9.01
CA VAL A 21 14.11 -3.79 -9.30
C VAL A 21 12.91 -3.17 -9.99
N GLY A 22 12.40 -2.03 -9.53
CA GLY A 22 11.29 -1.31 -10.16
C GLY A 22 11.60 -0.94 -11.62
N LEU A 23 12.76 -0.34 -11.87
CA LEU A 23 13.19 0.08 -13.21
C LEU A 23 13.35 -1.09 -14.18
N LEU A 24 13.77 -2.27 -13.70
CA LEU A 24 13.90 -3.47 -14.52
C LEU A 24 12.56 -4.17 -14.75
N LEU A 25 11.66 -4.16 -13.76
CA LEU A 25 10.35 -4.80 -13.86
C LEU A 25 9.41 -4.06 -14.80
N THR A 26 9.42 -2.72 -14.83
CA THR A 26 8.53 -1.95 -15.71
C THR A 26 8.62 -2.37 -17.19
N PRO A 27 9.80 -2.38 -17.86
CA PRO A 27 9.90 -2.80 -19.26
C PRO A 27 9.61 -4.29 -19.46
N PHE A 28 9.90 -5.13 -18.47
CA PHE A 28 9.56 -6.56 -18.51
C PHE A 28 8.04 -6.78 -18.55
N ILE A 29 7.31 -6.09 -17.67
CA ILE A 29 5.85 -6.16 -17.57
C ILE A 29 5.21 -5.67 -18.87
N ILE A 30 5.63 -4.49 -19.37
CA ILE A 30 5.11 -3.94 -20.64
C ILE A 30 5.31 -4.93 -21.79
N ARG A 31 6.50 -5.53 -21.90
CA ARG A 31 6.80 -6.49 -22.99
C ARG A 31 5.97 -7.77 -22.91
N GLN A 32 5.58 -8.20 -21.72
CA GLN A 32 4.85 -9.45 -21.50
C GLN A 32 3.33 -9.27 -21.60
N LEU A 33 2.81 -8.14 -21.13
CA LEU A 33 1.37 -7.85 -21.06
C LEU A 33 0.86 -7.04 -22.25
N GLY A 34 1.70 -6.19 -22.85
CA GLY A 34 1.26 -5.20 -23.84
C GLY A 34 0.92 -3.84 -23.21
N ASP A 35 0.78 -2.82 -24.06
CA ASP A 35 0.60 -1.43 -23.62
C ASP A 35 -0.77 -1.19 -22.96
N SER A 36 -1.84 -1.79 -23.48
CA SER A 36 -3.20 -1.67 -22.94
C SER A 36 -3.31 -2.25 -21.53
N GLU A 37 -2.85 -3.48 -21.34
CA GLU A 37 -2.87 -4.19 -20.07
C GLU A 37 -1.96 -3.53 -19.03
N PHE A 38 -0.82 -2.99 -19.45
CA PHE A 38 0.03 -2.20 -18.56
C PHE A 38 -0.66 -0.87 -18.15
N GLY A 39 -1.41 -0.25 -19.06
CA GLY A 39 -2.26 0.90 -18.74
C GLY A 39 -3.29 0.58 -17.65
N LEU A 40 -3.98 -0.55 -17.77
CA LEU A 40 -4.92 -1.04 -16.75
C LEU A 40 -4.22 -1.34 -15.42
N TYR A 41 -3.08 -2.03 -15.47
CA TYR A 41 -2.28 -2.36 -14.30
C TYR A 41 -1.83 -1.10 -13.54
N THR A 42 -1.32 -0.10 -14.23
CA THR A 42 -0.88 1.16 -13.61
C THR A 42 -2.05 1.97 -13.05
N MET A 43 -3.21 1.96 -13.72
CA MET A 43 -4.42 2.62 -13.24
C MET A 43 -4.94 2.00 -11.94
N ILE A 44 -5.10 0.67 -11.91
CA ILE A 44 -5.52 -0.07 -10.72
C ILE A 44 -4.48 0.08 -9.61
N GLY A 45 -3.19 -0.05 -9.96
CA GLY A 45 -2.09 0.14 -9.02
C GLY A 45 -2.08 1.53 -8.39
N SER A 46 -2.41 2.58 -9.14
CA SER A 46 -2.52 3.94 -8.61
C SER A 46 -3.68 4.07 -7.62
N PHE A 47 -4.83 3.47 -7.92
CA PHE A 47 -5.98 3.45 -7.02
C PHE A 47 -5.66 2.71 -5.71
N VAL A 48 -5.09 1.50 -5.80
CA VAL A 48 -4.61 0.74 -4.64
C VAL A 48 -3.55 1.52 -3.87
N GLY A 49 -2.65 2.22 -4.57
CA GLY A 49 -1.65 3.09 -3.98
C GLY A 49 -2.27 4.21 -3.12
N TYR A 50 -3.35 4.84 -3.58
CA TYR A 50 -4.06 5.83 -2.76
C TYR A 50 -4.71 5.22 -1.52
N ILE A 51 -5.23 3.99 -1.61
CA ILE A 51 -5.72 3.26 -0.43
C ILE A 51 -4.58 2.99 0.56
N ALA A 52 -3.40 2.60 0.08
CA ALA A 52 -2.25 2.32 0.95
C ALA A 52 -1.80 3.56 1.74
N VAL A 53 -1.99 4.76 1.19
CA VAL A 53 -1.68 6.03 1.87
C VAL A 53 -2.67 6.33 3.03
N LEU A 54 -3.85 5.70 3.06
CA LEU A 54 -4.84 5.88 4.14
C LEU A 54 -4.36 5.39 5.52
N ASP A 55 -3.26 4.65 5.61
CA ASP A 55 -2.61 4.39 6.90
C ASP A 55 -2.02 5.66 7.53
N PHE A 56 -1.80 6.73 6.76
CA PHE A 56 -1.25 8.01 7.24
C PHE A 56 0.06 7.86 8.06
N GLY A 57 0.83 6.80 7.85
CA GLY A 57 2.07 6.50 8.59
C GLY A 57 1.83 6.02 10.02
N LEU A 58 0.63 5.54 10.35
CA LEU A 58 0.30 5.01 11.67
C LEU A 58 1.20 3.80 12.00
N SER A 59 1.59 3.00 11.01
CA SER A 59 2.55 1.90 11.16
C SER A 59 3.87 2.35 11.77
N ASP A 60 4.46 3.45 11.27
CA ASP A 60 5.72 4.00 11.79
C ASP A 60 5.53 4.62 13.19
N ALA A 61 4.37 5.25 13.42
CA ALA A 61 4.03 5.79 14.74
C ALA A 61 3.96 4.67 15.78
N VAL A 62 3.35 3.53 15.45
CA VAL A 62 3.27 2.37 16.36
C VAL A 62 4.65 1.90 16.76
N VAL A 63 5.55 1.69 15.78
CA VAL A 63 6.93 1.25 16.07
C VAL A 63 7.62 2.23 17.01
N ARG A 64 7.50 3.55 16.76
CA ARG A 64 8.10 4.60 17.58
C ARG A 64 7.55 4.62 19.01
N PHE A 65 6.24 4.60 19.18
CA PHE A 65 5.60 4.71 20.49
C PHE A 65 5.77 3.43 21.30
N VAL A 66 5.68 2.25 20.69
CA VAL A 66 5.98 0.98 21.35
C VAL A 66 7.44 0.94 21.83
N ALA A 67 8.40 1.36 20.99
CA ALA A 67 9.79 1.45 21.40
C ALA A 67 9.99 2.41 22.59
N LYS A 68 9.27 3.53 22.61
CA LYS A 68 9.27 4.49 23.72
C LYS A 68 8.73 3.87 25.02
N TYR A 69 7.54 3.26 25.01
CA TYR A 69 6.93 2.65 26.20
C TYR A 69 7.80 1.51 26.76
N ARG A 70 8.42 0.71 25.88
CA ARG A 70 9.39 -0.33 26.27
C ARG A 70 10.63 0.24 26.94
N ALA A 71 11.17 1.35 26.45
CA ALA A 71 12.31 2.03 27.05
C ALA A 71 11.97 2.62 28.43
N GLU A 72 10.74 3.11 28.60
CA GLU A 72 10.20 3.64 29.86
C GLU A 72 9.74 2.52 30.84
N LYS A 73 9.77 1.25 30.41
CA LYS A 73 9.26 0.08 31.13
C LYS A 73 7.77 0.18 31.53
N ASP A 74 7.01 1.00 30.81
CA ASP A 74 5.57 1.19 31.03
C ASP A 74 4.75 0.20 30.18
N LYS A 75 4.56 -1.00 30.73
CA LYS A 75 3.79 -2.06 30.07
C LYS A 75 2.30 -1.71 29.90
N LYS A 76 1.71 -1.02 30.88
CA LYS A 76 0.28 -0.66 30.82
C LYS A 76 0.04 0.40 29.73
N GLY A 77 0.96 1.37 29.61
CA GLY A 77 0.95 2.34 28.51
C GLY A 77 1.08 1.67 27.14
N GLU A 78 2.00 0.71 27.00
CA GLU A 78 2.18 -0.08 25.76
C GLU A 78 0.88 -0.83 25.38
N GLU A 79 0.28 -1.57 26.32
CA GLU A 79 -0.95 -2.33 26.10
C GLU A 79 -2.13 -1.43 25.70
N ASN A 80 -2.35 -0.32 26.41
CA ASN A 80 -3.42 0.62 26.11
C ASN A 80 -3.22 1.31 24.75
N PHE A 81 -1.99 1.69 24.42
CA PHE A 81 -1.65 2.30 23.15
C PHE A 81 -1.90 1.33 21.98
N LEU A 82 -1.48 0.07 22.11
CA LEU A 82 -1.72 -0.96 21.11
C LEU A 82 -3.22 -1.25 20.95
N ALA A 83 -3.97 -1.35 22.04
CA ALA A 83 -5.43 -1.54 21.99
C ALA A 83 -6.13 -0.38 21.26
N ASN A 84 -5.77 0.87 21.55
CA ASN A 84 -6.35 2.03 20.87
C ASN A 84 -5.96 2.08 19.39
N THR A 85 -4.71 1.75 19.07
CA THR A 85 -4.23 1.69 17.68
C THR A 85 -4.96 0.59 16.90
N MET A 86 -5.20 -0.57 17.52
CA MET A 86 -5.97 -1.66 16.92
C MET A 86 -7.40 -1.22 16.57
N LEU A 87 -8.07 -0.46 17.46
CA LEU A 87 -9.39 0.10 17.17
C LEU A 87 -9.35 1.08 15.99
N ILE A 88 -8.33 1.95 15.92
CA ILE A 88 -8.15 2.86 14.79
C ILE A 88 -7.98 2.07 13.48
N TYR A 89 -7.12 1.05 13.47
CA TYR A 89 -6.92 0.19 12.31
C TYR A 89 -8.19 -0.53 11.88
N LEU A 90 -9.03 -0.95 12.82
CA LEU A 90 -10.30 -1.61 12.51
C LEU A 90 -11.27 -0.64 11.80
N VAL A 91 -11.31 0.63 12.23
CA VAL A 91 -12.11 1.66 11.57
C VAL A 91 -11.57 1.95 10.17
N ILE A 92 -10.25 2.14 10.03
CA ILE A 92 -9.61 2.40 8.72
C ILE A 92 -9.84 1.21 7.78
N SER A 93 -9.62 -0.03 8.23
CA SER A 93 -9.82 -1.22 7.40
C SER A 93 -11.26 -1.36 6.94
N THR A 94 -12.22 -1.04 7.81
CA THR A 94 -13.65 -1.06 7.44
C THR A 94 -13.94 -0.02 6.37
N LEU A 95 -13.41 1.20 6.50
CA LEU A 95 -13.54 2.24 5.48
C LEU A 95 -12.91 1.82 4.15
N VAL A 96 -11.73 1.21 4.18
CA VAL A 96 -11.03 0.71 2.98
C VAL A 96 -11.88 -0.33 2.26
N VAL A 97 -12.46 -1.29 2.99
CA VAL A 97 -13.34 -2.32 2.41
C VAL A 97 -14.59 -1.68 1.78
N ILE A 98 -15.20 -0.71 2.45
CA ILE A 98 -16.38 0.01 1.91
C ILE A 98 -16.01 0.74 0.62
N VAL A 99 -14.93 1.54 0.62
CA VAL A 99 -14.49 2.30 -0.56
C VAL A 99 -14.12 1.37 -1.72
N GLY A 100 -13.37 0.30 -1.44
CA GLY A 100 -12.99 -0.70 -2.44
C GLY A 100 -14.19 -1.41 -3.05
N THR A 101 -15.19 -1.77 -2.24
CA THR A 101 -16.44 -2.40 -2.70
C THR A 101 -17.24 -1.42 -3.57
N VAL A 102 -17.42 -0.18 -3.12
CA VAL A 102 -18.14 0.85 -3.89
C VAL A 102 -17.45 1.10 -5.23
N PHE A 103 -16.12 1.16 -5.25
CA PHE A 103 -15.35 1.31 -6.49
C PHE A 103 -15.54 0.11 -7.42
N TYR A 104 -15.43 -1.12 -6.92
CA TYR A 104 -15.61 -2.33 -7.72
C TYR A 104 -17.01 -2.40 -8.38
N LEU A 105 -18.06 -2.04 -7.63
CA LEU A 105 -19.44 -2.00 -8.14
C LEU A 105 -19.66 -0.88 -9.17
N ASN A 106 -18.97 0.25 -9.02
CA ASN A 106 -19.09 1.38 -9.95
C ASN A 106 -18.11 1.31 -11.13
N MET A 107 -17.22 0.32 -11.17
CA MET A 107 -16.17 0.21 -12.17
C MET A 107 -16.74 0.11 -13.59
N ASP A 108 -17.89 -0.57 -13.77
CA ASP A 108 -18.60 -0.58 -15.05
C ASP A 108 -19.00 0.83 -15.48
N SER A 109 -19.68 1.58 -14.60
CA SER A 109 -20.20 2.92 -14.89
C SER A 109 -19.09 3.95 -15.14
N VAL A 110 -18.01 3.88 -14.37
CA VAL A 110 -16.88 4.83 -14.46
C VAL A 110 -16.06 4.61 -15.73
N PHE A 111 -15.90 3.38 -16.21
CA PHE A 111 -15.02 3.05 -17.34
C PHE A 111 -15.73 2.67 -18.64
N GLN A 112 -17.06 2.65 -18.66
CA GLN A 112 -17.88 2.34 -19.85
C GLN A 112 -17.54 3.15 -21.11
N ASN A 113 -17.11 4.40 -20.96
CA ASN A 113 -16.76 5.29 -22.10
C ASN A 113 -15.27 5.27 -22.47
N SER A 114 -14.44 4.64 -21.65
CA SER A 114 -12.97 4.73 -21.73
C SER A 114 -12.30 3.39 -22.04
N LEU A 115 -12.96 2.26 -21.75
CA LEU A 115 -12.43 0.91 -21.93
C LEU A 115 -13.35 0.05 -22.81
N THR A 116 -12.76 -0.83 -23.60
CA THR A 116 -13.51 -1.88 -24.30
C THR A 116 -14.06 -2.92 -23.32
N ALA A 117 -15.08 -3.67 -23.74
CA ALA A 117 -15.70 -4.69 -22.89
C ALA A 117 -14.70 -5.74 -22.35
N ASN A 118 -13.65 -6.07 -23.12
CA ASN A 118 -12.61 -7.00 -22.71
C ASN A 118 -11.65 -6.40 -21.66
N GLU A 119 -11.24 -5.14 -21.85
CA GLU A 119 -10.38 -4.42 -20.90
C GLU A 119 -11.08 -4.21 -19.55
N LEU A 120 -12.40 -4.02 -19.56
CA LEU A 120 -13.17 -3.88 -18.33
C LEU A 120 -13.21 -5.18 -17.52
N VAL A 121 -13.33 -6.33 -18.19
CA VAL A 121 -13.24 -7.64 -17.55
C VAL A 121 -11.84 -7.88 -16.98
N GLN A 122 -10.79 -7.56 -17.73
CA GLN A 122 -9.41 -7.67 -17.24
C GLN A 122 -9.17 -6.76 -16.03
N ALA A 123 -9.67 -5.53 -16.06
CA ALA A 123 -9.56 -4.60 -14.95
C ALA A 123 -10.27 -5.13 -13.68
N LYS A 124 -11.43 -5.78 -13.83
CA LYS A 124 -12.13 -6.40 -12.69
C LYS A 124 -11.34 -7.55 -12.10
N ILE A 125 -10.72 -8.38 -12.96
CA ILE A 125 -9.87 -9.50 -12.53
C ILE A 125 -8.60 -8.99 -11.82
N MET A 126 -8.01 -7.89 -12.30
CA MET A 126 -6.84 -7.29 -11.67
C MET A 126 -7.15 -6.61 -10.33
N PHE A 127 -8.39 -6.13 -10.16
CA PHE A 127 -8.83 -5.46 -8.93
C PHE A 127 -9.30 -6.43 -7.84
N ALA A 128 -9.95 -7.53 -8.22
CA ALA A 128 -10.53 -8.53 -7.32
C ALA A 128 -9.46 -9.39 -6.62
#